data_AF-A0A963VND7-F1
#
_entry.id   AF-A0A963VND7-F1
#
_cell.length_a   1.000
_cell.length_b   1.000
_cell.length_c   1.000
_cell.angle_alpha   90.00
_cell.angle_beta   90.00
_cell.angle_gamma   90.00
#
_symmetry.space_group_name_H-M   'P 1'
#
loop_
_entity.id
_entity.type
_entity.pdbx_description
1 polymer ?
#
loop_
_entity_poly.entity_id
_entity_poly.type
_entity_poly.pdbx_seq_one_letter_code
_entity_poly.pdbx_strand_id
1 'polypeptide(L)' 'LHRRELDRFFYRSHWSYVALEAEIPNAGDFKRTVVGERSVIVVRDKDGSVKVVENICAHRGMQFCRERHGNRQEFICP' A
#
# COMPACT_ATOMS: atom_id res chain seq x y z
N LEU A 1 10.18 -16.03 17.74
CA LEU A 1 8.79 -16.40 17.40
C LEU A 1 8.24 -15.44 16.34
N HIS A 2 8.10 -14.14 16.66
CA HIS A 2 7.67 -13.03 15.78
C HIS A 2 8.10 -13.12 14.30
N ARG A 3 9.40 -13.18 14.00
CA ARG A 3 9.90 -13.27 12.61
C ARG A 3 9.31 -14.43 11.80
N ARG A 4 9.01 -15.56 12.45
CA ARG A 4 8.39 -16.72 11.80
C ARG A 4 6.90 -16.49 11.53
N GLU A 5 6.22 -15.71 12.35
CA GLU A 5 4.82 -15.34 12.16
C GLU A 5 4.68 -14.37 10.98
N LEU A 6 5.56 -13.37 10.89
CA LEU A 6 5.63 -12.46 9.73
C LEU A 6 5.79 -13.22 8.41
N ASP A 7 6.78 -14.13 8.32
CA ASP A 7 7.00 -14.93 7.12
C ASP A 7 5.80 -15.84 6.79
N ARG A 8 5.24 -16.52 7.79
CA ARG A 8 4.18 -17.51 7.56
C ARG A 8 2.83 -16.90 7.24
N PHE A 9 2.43 -15.84 7.96
CA PHE A 9 1.07 -15.32 7.89
C PHE A 9 0.93 -14.09 7.01
N PHE A 10 1.96 -13.26 6.86
CA PHE A 10 1.84 -11.97 6.17
C PHE A 10 2.60 -11.91 4.84
N TYR A 11 3.72 -12.64 4.69
CA TYR A 11 4.59 -12.52 3.51
C TYR A 11 4.54 -13.73 2.55
N ARG A 12 3.62 -14.67 2.79
CA ARG A 12 3.33 -15.82 1.92
C ARG A 12 1.92 -15.74 1.35
N SER A 13 1.42 -16.83 0.80
CA SER A 13 0.12 -16.96 0.12
C SER A 13 -1.09 -16.87 1.07
N HIS A 14 -1.22 -15.75 1.78
CA HIS A 14 -2.35 -15.42 2.64
C HIS A 14 -2.91 -14.06 2.28
N TRP A 15 -4.23 -13.92 2.39
CA TRP A 15 -4.90 -12.64 2.19
C TRP A 15 -4.78 -11.78 3.43
N SER A 16 -4.37 -10.52 3.24
CA SER A 16 -4.37 -9.49 4.28
C SER A 16 -5.34 -8.38 3.90
N TYR A 17 -6.15 -7.94 4.85
CA TYR A 17 -7.01 -6.78 4.67
C TYR A 17 -6.17 -5.50 4.52
N VAL A 18 -6.47 -4.68 3.52
CA VAL A 18 -5.73 -3.44 3.24
C VAL A 18 -6.62 -2.19 3.21
N ALA A 19 -7.82 -2.29 2.64
CA ALA A 19 -8.79 -1.19 2.57
C ALA A 19 -10.19 -1.69 2.20
N LEU A 20 -11.19 -0.85 2.42
CA LEU A 20 -12.50 -0.94 1.78
C LEU A 20 -12.52 -0.10 0.51
N GLU A 21 -13.33 -0.51 -0.47
CA GLU A 21 -13.55 0.26 -1.70
C GLU A 21 -14.07 1.68 -1.43
N ALA A 22 -14.93 1.85 -0.42
CA ALA A 22 -15.48 3.14 -0.01
C ALA A 22 -14.41 4.12 0.53
N GLU A 23 -13.22 3.66 0.88
CA GLU A 23 -12.11 4.52 1.32
C GLU A 23 -11.33 5.13 0.14
N ILE A 24 -11.54 4.62 -1.08
CA ILE A 24 -10.92 5.09 -2.31
C ILE A 24 -11.96 5.18 -3.45
N PRO A 25 -13.00 6.01 -3.32
CA PRO A 25 -14.12 6.02 -4.27
C PRO A 25 -13.75 6.55 -5.66
N ASN A 26 -12.75 7.44 -5.77
CA ASN A 26 -12.39 8.10 -7.04
C ASN A 26 -11.01 7.70 -7.53
N ALA A 27 -10.77 7.87 -8.83
CA ALA A 27 -9.45 7.71 -9.41
C ALA A 27 -8.43 8.66 -8.74
N GLY A 28 -7.26 8.12 -8.42
CA GLY A 28 -6.20 8.81 -7.67
C GLY A 28 -6.37 8.78 -6.15
N ASP A 29 -7.52 8.34 -5.63
CA ASP A 29 -7.69 8.15 -4.19
C ASP A 29 -6.76 7.02 -3.74
N PHE A 30 -6.05 7.28 -2.65
CA PHE A 30 -5.15 6.31 -2.03
C PHE A 30 -5.31 6.26 -0.52
N LYS A 31 -4.97 5.10 0.03
CA LYS A 31 -4.85 4.85 1.46
C LYS A 31 -3.55 4.11 1.73
N ARG A 32 -2.77 4.63 2.67
CA ARG A 32 -1.57 3.97 3.19
C ARG A 32 -1.93 3.13 4.41
N THR A 33 -1.52 1.86 4.39
CA THR A 33 -1.75 0.87 5.45
C THR A 33 -0.51 0.00 5.63
N VAL A 34 -0.63 -1.11 6.36
CA VAL A 34 0.44 -2.10 6.57
C VAL A 34 -0.02 -3.52 6.27
N VAL A 35 0.91 -4.36 5.79
CA VAL A 35 0.78 -5.82 5.75
C VAL A 35 1.97 -6.39 6.52
N GLY A 36 1.71 -7.02 7.66
CA GLY A 36 2.76 -7.30 8.65
C GLY A 36 3.42 -5.98 9.08
N GLU A 37 4.69 -5.82 8.75
CA GLU A 37 5.46 -4.59 9.02
C GLU A 37 5.71 -3.76 7.75
N ARG A 38 5.29 -4.24 6.57
CA ARG A 38 5.50 -3.55 5.30
C ARG A 38 4.44 -2.47 5.11
N SER A 39 4.88 -1.22 4.95
CA SER A 39 3.96 -0.14 4.56
C SER A 39 3.55 -0.35 3.11
N VAL A 40 2.25 -0.36 2.85
CA VAL A 40 1.69 -0.49 1.50
C VAL A 40 0.72 0.65 1.22
N ILE A 41 0.53 0.94 -0.06
CA ILE A 41 -0.39 1.97 -0.56
C ILE A 41 -1.41 1.27 -1.43
N VAL A 42 -2.68 1.36 -1.03
CA VAL A 42 -3.83 0.99 -1.87
C VAL A 42 -4.21 2.22 -2.67
N VAL A 43 -4.38 2.11 -3.98
CA VAL A 43 -4.74 3.24 -4.86
C VAL A 43 -5.78 2.80 -5.88
N ARG A 44 -6.71 3.69 -6.22
CA ARG A 44 -7.57 3.53 -7.39
C ARG A 44 -6.92 4.17 -8.61
N ASP A 45 -6.62 3.35 -9.61
CA ASP A 45 -6.02 3.79 -10.85
C ASP A 45 -7.05 4.49 -11.76
N LYS A 46 -6.58 5.16 -12.82
CA LYS A 46 -7.41 5.92 -13.77
C LYS A 46 -8.42 5.04 -14.51
N ASP A 47 -8.12 3.76 -14.68
CA ASP A 47 -9.04 2.77 -15.26
C ASP A 47 -10.09 2.24 -14.26
N GLY A 48 -10.07 2.73 -13.02
CA GLY A 48 -10.96 2.32 -11.93
C GLY A 48 -10.49 1.08 -11.16
N SER A 49 -9.40 0.43 -11.59
CA SER A 49 -8.85 -0.75 -10.92
C SER A 49 -8.17 -0.38 -9.60
N VAL A 50 -8.20 -1.31 -8.64
CA VAL A 50 -7.51 -1.14 -7.36
C VAL A 50 -6.16 -1.83 -7.43
N LYS A 51 -5.10 -1.08 -7.11
CA LYS A 51 -3.73 -1.58 -7.04
C LYS A 51 -3.18 -1.42 -5.62
N VAL A 52 -2.23 -2.28 -5.28
CA VAL A 52 -1.49 -2.19 -4.02
C VAL A 52 0.00 -2.22 -4.34
N VAL A 53 0.73 -1.25 -3.83
CA VAL A 53 2.20 -1.18 -3.98
C VAL A 53 2.85 -1.10 -2.61
N GLU A 54 4.04 -1.69 -2.46
CA GLU A 54 4.86 -1.47 -1.27
C GLU A 54 5.41 -0.03 -1.29
N ASN A 55 5.30 0.68 -0.16
CA ASN A 55 5.72 2.07 -0.01
C ASN A 55 7.25 2.15 0.18
N ILE A 56 7.99 1.62 -0.80
CA ILE A 56 9.44 1.54 -0.78
C ILE A 56 9.93 1.90 -2.18
N CYS A 57 10.71 2.96 -2.29
CA CYS A 57 11.32 3.38 -3.55
C CYS A 57 12.32 2.32 -4.03
N ALA A 58 12.19 1.90 -5.29
CA ALA A 58 13.07 0.90 -5.89
C ALA A 58 14.54 1.33 -5.97
N HIS A 59 14.86 2.63 -5.90
CA HIS A 59 16.24 3.11 -5.94
C HIS A 59 17.01 2.87 -4.64
N ARG A 60 16.49 3.38 -3.50
CA ARG A 60 17.20 3.38 -2.21
C ARG A 60 16.32 3.05 -1.00
N GLY A 61 15.13 2.50 -1.22
CA GLY A 61 14.27 1.99 -0.16
C GLY A 61 13.51 3.04 0.65
N MET A 62 13.46 4.29 0.18
CA MET A 62 12.79 5.39 0.88
C MET A 62 11.26 5.25 0.79
N GLN A 63 10.56 5.54 1.89
CA GLN A 63 9.10 5.60 1.92
C GLN A 63 8.60 6.90 1.28
N PHE A 64 8.13 6.80 0.03
CA PHE A 64 7.79 7.96 -0.81
C PHE A 64 6.41 8.55 -0.50
N CYS A 65 5.52 7.83 0.19
CA CYS A 65 4.23 8.34 0.65
C CYS A 65 4.21 8.46 2.18
N ARG A 66 4.00 9.67 2.70
CA ARG A 66 3.93 9.93 4.15
C ARG A 66 2.49 10.04 4.64
N GLU A 67 1.62 10.60 3.80
CA GLU A 67 0.21 10.80 4.10
C GLU A 67 -0.49 9.45 4.33
N ARG A 68 -1.51 9.44 5.18
CA ARG A 68 -2.29 8.22 5.46
C ARG A 68 -3.35 7.96 4.40
N HIS A 69 -3.85 9.02 3.76
CA HIS A 69 -4.82 8.97 2.68
C HIS A 69 -4.75 10.27 1.88
N GLY A 70 -5.38 10.30 0.72
CA GLY A 70 -5.53 11.50 -0.10
C GLY A 70 -5.86 11.15 -1.54
N ASN A 71 -5.76 12.14 -2.42
CA ASN A 71 -5.91 11.97 -3.86
C ASN A 71 -4.67 12.54 -4.57
N ARG A 72 -4.04 11.77 -5.46
CA ARG A 72 -2.93 12.26 -6.30
C ARG A 72 -2.80 11.43 -7.58
N GLN A 73 -2.18 12.04 -8.60
CA GLN A 73 -1.90 11.34 -9.86
C GLN A 73 -0.59 10.54 -9.83
N GLU A 74 0.38 10.96 -9.01
CA GLU A 74 1.73 10.41 -9.02
C GLU A 74 2.30 10.30 -7.61
N PHE A 75 3.17 9.30 -7.41
CA PHE A 75 3.98 9.14 -6.21
C PHE A 75 5.44 9.41 -6.53
N ILE A 76 6.00 10.48 -5.96
CA ILE A 76 7.36 10.92 -6.23
C ILE A 76 8.21 10.66 -4.98
N CYS A 77 9.31 9.93 -5.15
CA CYS A 77 10.36 9.87 -4.14
C CYS A 77 11.13 11.21 -4.17
N PRO A 78 11.22 11.94 -3.04
CA PRO A 78 12.04 13.15 -2.96
C PRO A 78 13.53 12.84 -3.06
#